data_AF-A0A671MM85-F1
#
_entry.id   AF-A0A671MM85-F1
#
_cell.length_a   1.000
_cell.length_b   1.000
_cell.length_c   1.000
_cell.angle_alpha   90.00
_cell.angle_beta   90.00
_cell.angle_gamma   90.00
#
_symmetry.space_group_name_H-M   'P 1'
#
loop_
_entity.id
_entity.type
_entity.pdbx_description
1 polymer ?
#
loop_
_entity_poly.entity_id
_entity_poly.type
_entity_poly.pdbx_seq_one_letter_code
_entity_poly.pdbx_strand_id
1 'polypeptide(L)'
;MTTQSRILIKGGKVVNEDFSEMTDVYIEDGVISAVGSDLQVAAGTRVIDATDRLVLPGGIDTRTHMELSFMGTTAVDDFHNGTKAAVAGGTTMILDFVIPQKGCSFLEAYEQRRTTADPKVCCDYSLHMAVTWWDDTVKKEMETLVRDKGVNSFKMFMAYKDVFMLRDNELYAVFAQCKEIGAIAQVHAENGDLIAERMLSLGITGPEGHEMCRPEEVEAEATQRAITIAHAANCPLYVVHVMSKSAAKVVANARRNGRVVFGEPIAAGLGTDGINYWHKDWAHAAGFVMGPPLRPDSSTPGYLMDLLANDDLSVAGTDNCTFSVCQKALGKDDFTKIPNGVSGVEDRMSVIWEKGVHSGKMDENRFVAVTSTNAAKIFNLYSRKGRIAKGSDADLVIWDPEATRVISAKTHHQAVDYNIFEGMLCNGLPVVTISRGKVVYENGQLFTKLGMGRYIPRKPFSEFVYNRINQREKVGQVWALEPYTGEIISIAPKRS
;
A
#
# COMPACT_ATOMS: atom_id res chain seq x y z
N MET A 1 28.12 -22.02 11.57
CA MET A 1 28.94 -20.98 10.92
C MET A 1 28.08 -20.31 9.88
N THR A 2 27.62 -19.09 10.13
CA THR A 2 26.91 -18.28 9.13
C THR A 2 27.91 -17.92 8.04
N THR A 3 27.72 -18.45 6.83
CA THR A 3 28.48 -18.01 5.66
C THR A 3 28.24 -16.51 5.50
N GLN A 4 29.31 -15.74 5.62
CA GLN A 4 29.28 -14.29 5.49
C GLN A 4 28.82 -13.94 4.06
N SER A 5 27.73 -13.19 3.93
CA SER A 5 27.20 -12.81 2.61
C SER A 5 27.84 -11.51 2.18
N ARG A 6 28.70 -11.57 1.16
CA ARG A 6 29.38 -10.41 0.58
C ARG A 6 29.06 -10.32 -0.91
N ILE A 7 28.53 -9.17 -1.32
CA ILE A 7 28.14 -8.90 -2.70
C ILE A 7 28.72 -7.55 -3.11
N LEU A 8 29.32 -7.48 -4.29
CA LEU A 8 29.66 -6.24 -4.97
C LEU A 8 28.80 -6.15 -6.23
N ILE A 9 27.93 -5.13 -6.29
CA ILE A 9 27.23 -4.76 -7.53
C ILE A 9 28.12 -3.76 -8.25
N LYS A 10 28.53 -4.08 -9.48
CA LYS A 10 29.55 -3.33 -10.21
C LYS A 10 29.03 -2.80 -11.55
N GLY A 11 29.37 -1.55 -11.88
CA GLY A 11 29.14 -0.96 -13.21
C GLY A 11 27.72 -0.46 -13.49
N GLY A 12 26.83 -0.46 -12.48
CA GLY A 12 25.45 0.00 -12.64
C GLY A 12 25.24 1.48 -12.36
N LYS A 13 24.08 1.99 -12.79
CA LYS A 13 23.58 3.32 -12.42
C LYS A 13 22.73 3.22 -11.16
N VAL A 14 23.23 3.66 -10.02
CA VAL A 14 22.45 3.77 -8.79
C VAL A 14 21.41 4.87 -8.96
N VAL A 15 20.15 4.56 -8.69
CA VAL A 15 19.04 5.52 -8.76
C VAL A 15 18.39 5.62 -7.38
N ASN A 16 18.48 6.80 -6.78
CA ASN A 16 17.72 7.16 -5.58
C ASN A 16 16.60 8.14 -5.95
N GLU A 17 15.80 8.57 -4.98
CA GLU A 17 14.69 9.49 -5.24
C GLU A 17 15.14 10.90 -5.66
N ASP A 18 16.39 11.26 -5.35
CA ASP A 18 16.96 12.60 -5.51
C ASP A 18 17.86 12.73 -6.74
N PHE A 19 18.68 11.73 -7.05
CA PHE A 19 19.52 11.71 -8.25
C PHE A 19 19.96 10.29 -8.64
N SER A 20 20.57 10.19 -9.83
CA SER A 20 21.16 8.97 -10.36
C SER A 20 22.65 9.15 -10.63
N GLU A 21 23.46 8.14 -10.33
CA GLU A 21 24.92 8.18 -10.55
C GLU A 21 25.50 6.81 -10.93
N MET A 22 26.57 6.80 -11.72
CA MET A 22 27.32 5.58 -12.03
C MET A 22 28.26 5.26 -10.87
N THR A 23 27.97 4.21 -10.11
CA THR A 23 28.76 3.82 -8.94
C THR A 23 28.53 2.37 -8.55
N ASP A 24 29.51 1.78 -7.86
CA ASP A 24 29.40 0.42 -7.33
C ASP A 24 28.76 0.43 -5.93
N VAL A 25 28.17 -0.70 -5.55
CA VAL A 25 27.54 -0.91 -4.24
C VAL A 25 28.11 -2.17 -3.59
N TYR A 26 28.75 -2.00 -2.43
CA TYR A 26 29.29 -3.11 -1.65
C TYR A 26 28.38 -3.43 -0.46
N ILE A 27 28.02 -4.71 -0.35
CA ILE A 27 27.09 -5.27 0.63
C ILE A 27 27.85 -6.25 1.52
N GLU A 28 27.68 -6.11 2.82
CA GLU A 28 28.21 -7.04 3.81
C GLU A 28 27.18 -7.27 4.90
N ASP A 29 26.92 -8.55 5.20
CA ASP A 29 26.07 -8.98 6.32
C ASP A 29 24.66 -8.36 6.34
N GLY A 30 24.09 -8.18 5.14
CA GLY A 30 22.73 -7.69 4.96
C GLY A 30 22.57 -6.17 4.93
N VAL A 31 23.68 -5.43 4.93
CA VAL A 31 23.70 -3.96 4.96
C VAL A 31 24.59 -3.44 3.82
N ILE A 32 24.22 -2.29 3.26
CA ILE A 32 25.07 -1.56 2.32
C ILE A 32 26.24 -0.96 3.09
N SER A 33 27.44 -1.51 2.89
CA SER A 33 28.66 -1.13 3.63
C SER A 33 29.36 0.07 2.98
N ALA A 34 29.33 0.16 1.65
CA ALA A 34 29.87 1.29 0.89
C ALA A 34 29.12 1.49 -0.44
N VAL A 35 29.11 2.73 -0.90
CA VAL A 35 28.68 3.15 -2.25
C VAL A 35 29.80 4.06 -2.76
N GLY A 36 30.35 3.76 -3.94
CA GLY A 36 31.44 4.54 -4.54
C GLY A 36 32.13 3.82 -5.69
N SER A 37 33.07 4.49 -6.34
CA SER A 37 33.96 3.89 -7.34
C SER A 37 35.17 3.19 -6.70
N ASP A 38 35.75 2.22 -7.40
CA ASP A 38 37.00 1.54 -7.02
C ASP A 38 37.01 0.97 -5.59
N LEU A 39 35.86 0.42 -5.18
CA LEU A 39 35.67 -0.12 -3.84
C LEU A 39 36.65 -1.27 -3.54
N GLN A 40 37.35 -1.16 -2.42
CA GLN A 40 38.18 -2.24 -1.89
C GLN A 40 37.26 -3.29 -1.25
N VAL A 41 37.17 -4.47 -1.86
CA VAL A 41 36.32 -5.57 -1.39
C VAL A 41 37.14 -6.74 -0.86
N ALA A 42 36.60 -7.44 0.14
CA ALA A 42 37.25 -8.61 0.69
C ALA A 42 37.31 -9.77 -0.33
N ALA A 43 38.32 -10.64 -0.20
CA ALA A 43 38.43 -11.85 -1.01
C ALA A 43 37.18 -12.75 -0.84
N GLY A 44 36.76 -13.40 -1.93
CA GLY A 44 35.56 -14.25 -1.96
C GLY A 44 34.23 -13.49 -2.07
N THR A 45 34.25 -12.17 -2.28
CA THR A 45 33.06 -11.37 -2.57
C THR A 45 32.45 -11.80 -3.90
N ARG A 46 31.14 -12.08 -3.91
CA ARG A 46 30.40 -12.34 -5.16
C ARG A 46 30.24 -11.03 -5.92
N VAL A 47 30.65 -11.00 -7.18
CA VAL A 47 30.43 -9.84 -8.06
C VAL A 47 29.17 -10.06 -8.88
N ILE A 48 28.30 -9.05 -8.92
CA ILE A 48 27.13 -8.97 -9.80
C ILE A 48 27.40 -7.83 -10.77
N ASP A 49 27.45 -8.15 -12.06
CA ASP A 49 27.61 -7.18 -13.12
C ASP A 49 26.26 -6.47 -13.38
N ALA A 50 26.25 -5.16 -13.21
CA ALA A 50 25.10 -4.30 -13.46
C ALA A 50 25.38 -3.30 -14.60
N THR A 51 26.36 -3.59 -15.47
CA THR A 51 26.62 -2.79 -16.68
C THR A 51 25.34 -2.64 -17.50
N ASP A 52 25.05 -1.40 -17.94
CA ASP A 52 23.81 -1.03 -18.65
C ASP A 52 22.53 -1.36 -17.87
N ARG A 53 22.60 -1.43 -16.54
CA ARG A 53 21.45 -1.66 -15.66
C ARG A 53 21.33 -0.56 -14.61
N LEU A 54 20.13 -0.41 -14.09
CA LEU A 54 19.87 0.42 -12.93
C LEU A 54 20.01 -0.41 -11.66
N VAL A 55 20.49 0.21 -10.59
CA VAL A 55 20.46 -0.36 -9.24
C VAL A 55 19.49 0.49 -8.43
N LEU A 56 18.37 -0.13 -8.03
CA LEU A 56 17.25 0.53 -7.35
C LEU A 56 17.13 0.00 -5.91
N PRO A 57 16.64 0.80 -4.95
CA PRO A 57 16.06 0.24 -3.74
C PRO A 57 14.97 -0.76 -4.12
N GLY A 58 14.91 -1.90 -3.43
CA GLY A 58 13.82 -2.84 -3.63
C GLY A 58 12.47 -2.20 -3.33
N GLY A 59 11.46 -2.56 -4.13
CA GLY A 59 10.12 -2.03 -3.99
C GLY A 59 9.52 -2.33 -2.61
N ILE A 60 8.75 -1.38 -2.08
CA ILE A 60 7.96 -1.54 -0.86
C ILE A 60 6.49 -1.48 -1.25
N ASP A 61 5.79 -2.62 -1.18
CA ASP A 61 4.35 -2.66 -1.38
C ASP A 61 3.65 -2.30 -0.07
N THR A 62 2.96 -1.17 -0.06
CA THR A 62 2.28 -0.61 1.11
C THR A 62 0.94 -1.28 1.40
N ARG A 63 0.48 -2.20 0.54
CA ARG A 63 -0.88 -2.71 0.64
C ARG A 63 -1.05 -4.14 0.14
N THR A 64 -0.94 -5.11 1.05
CA THR A 64 -1.21 -6.53 0.75
C THR A 64 -2.23 -7.16 1.71
N HIS A 65 -2.84 -8.26 1.26
CA HIS A 65 -3.77 -9.08 2.00
C HIS A 65 -3.50 -10.57 1.77
N MET A 66 -2.34 -11.05 2.21
CA MET A 66 -1.90 -12.44 2.00
C MET A 66 -2.73 -13.44 2.81
N GLU A 67 -3.20 -14.55 2.25
CA GLU A 67 -4.03 -15.55 2.97
C GLU A 67 -5.13 -14.93 3.87
N LEU A 68 -5.74 -13.83 3.43
CA LEU A 68 -6.81 -13.18 4.17
C LEU A 68 -8.10 -14.00 4.05
N SER A 69 -8.67 -14.39 5.19
CA SER A 69 -10.03 -14.95 5.24
C SER A 69 -11.06 -13.84 5.11
N PHE A 70 -11.73 -13.77 3.95
CA PHE A 70 -12.64 -12.69 3.60
C PHE A 70 -13.75 -13.19 2.67
N MET A 71 -14.97 -12.67 2.86
CA MET A 71 -16.16 -13.01 2.06
C MET A 71 -16.40 -14.52 1.88
N GLY A 72 -16.19 -15.29 2.95
CA GLY A 72 -16.51 -16.74 2.98
C GLY A 72 -15.41 -17.67 2.46
N THR A 73 -14.25 -17.15 2.06
CA THR A 73 -13.11 -17.96 1.63
C THR A 73 -11.77 -17.29 2.00
N THR A 74 -10.64 -17.84 1.58
CA THR A 74 -9.30 -17.34 1.91
C THR A 74 -8.50 -17.02 0.65
N ALA A 75 -7.81 -15.89 0.63
CA ALA A 75 -6.96 -15.50 -0.50
C ALA A 75 -5.89 -16.57 -0.80
N VAL A 76 -5.62 -16.84 -2.08
CA VAL A 76 -4.76 -17.96 -2.51
C VAL A 76 -3.26 -17.65 -2.43
N ASP A 77 -2.88 -16.38 -2.59
CA ASP A 77 -1.52 -15.94 -2.27
C ASP A 77 -1.35 -15.86 -0.76
N ASP A 78 -0.76 -16.91 -0.19
CA ASP A 78 -0.34 -16.93 1.19
C ASP A 78 0.96 -16.12 1.40
N PHE A 79 1.41 -15.95 2.66
CA PHE A 79 2.62 -15.17 2.91
C PHE A 79 3.87 -15.71 2.20
N HIS A 80 3.91 -17.00 1.87
CA HIS A 80 5.05 -17.61 1.19
C HIS A 80 4.99 -17.38 -0.32
N ASN A 81 3.89 -17.74 -0.97
CA ASN A 81 3.72 -17.53 -2.42
C ASN A 81 3.69 -16.04 -2.77
N GLY A 82 2.97 -15.23 -1.99
CA GLY A 82 2.86 -13.80 -2.20
C GLY A 82 4.21 -13.07 -2.07
N THR A 83 5.04 -13.41 -1.08
CA THR A 83 6.37 -12.78 -0.95
C THR A 83 7.40 -13.33 -1.95
N LYS A 84 7.25 -14.57 -2.43
CA LYS A 84 8.01 -15.09 -3.58
C LYS A 84 7.70 -14.30 -4.85
N ALA A 85 6.42 -14.08 -5.11
CA ALA A 85 5.95 -13.28 -6.23
C ALA A 85 6.42 -11.82 -6.12
N ALA A 86 6.39 -11.25 -4.92
CA ALA A 86 6.94 -9.92 -4.65
C ALA A 86 8.42 -9.80 -5.08
N VAL A 87 9.29 -10.72 -4.63
CA VAL A 87 10.73 -10.63 -4.95
C VAL A 87 11.04 -10.96 -6.41
N ALA A 88 10.25 -11.83 -7.05
CA ALA A 88 10.33 -12.04 -8.50
C ALA A 88 9.97 -10.76 -9.29
N GLY A 89 9.06 -9.94 -8.72
CA GLY A 89 8.66 -8.64 -9.24
C GLY A 89 9.54 -7.45 -8.84
N GLY A 90 10.64 -7.67 -8.11
CA GLY A 90 11.50 -6.58 -7.62
C GLY A 90 10.94 -5.81 -6.40
N THR A 91 9.97 -6.37 -5.69
CA THR A 91 9.49 -5.87 -4.39
C THR A 91 10.13 -6.67 -3.26
N THR A 92 10.80 -6.00 -2.33
CA THR A 92 11.56 -6.63 -1.21
C THR A 92 10.93 -6.41 0.15
N MET A 93 9.84 -5.65 0.23
CA MET A 93 9.05 -5.51 1.44
C MET A 93 7.56 -5.41 1.14
N ILE A 94 6.74 -6.07 1.96
CA ILE A 94 5.28 -5.90 1.95
C ILE A 94 4.79 -5.33 3.29
N LEU A 95 3.75 -4.49 3.26
CA LEU A 95 3.00 -4.11 4.45
C LEU A 95 1.58 -4.66 4.32
N ASP A 96 1.25 -5.52 5.26
CA ASP A 96 0.03 -6.33 5.22
C ASP A 96 -0.96 -5.89 6.32
N PHE A 97 -2.26 -6.09 6.12
CA PHE A 97 -3.28 -5.69 7.09
C PHE A 97 -3.68 -6.83 8.03
N VAL A 98 -3.56 -6.58 9.33
CA VAL A 98 -4.31 -7.32 10.34
C VAL A 98 -5.75 -6.81 10.36
N ILE A 99 -6.73 -7.69 10.18
CA ILE A 99 -8.15 -7.33 10.14
C ILE A 99 -8.91 -8.11 11.23
N PRO A 100 -9.03 -7.56 12.45
CA PRO A 100 -9.84 -8.16 13.49
C PRO A 100 -11.34 -8.08 13.14
N GLN A 101 -12.09 -9.11 13.49
CA GLN A 101 -13.56 -9.05 13.46
C GLN A 101 -14.06 -8.06 14.52
N LYS A 102 -15.26 -7.50 14.29
CA LYS A 102 -15.91 -6.60 15.24
C LYS A 102 -16.07 -7.27 16.61
N GLY A 103 -15.57 -6.61 17.65
CA GLY A 103 -15.58 -7.10 19.04
C GLY A 103 -14.40 -7.99 19.43
N CYS A 104 -13.50 -8.36 18.50
CA CYS A 104 -12.29 -9.13 18.82
C CYS A 104 -11.12 -8.23 19.25
N SER A 105 -10.22 -8.79 20.05
CA SER A 105 -8.98 -8.13 20.48
C SER A 105 -8.04 -7.87 19.30
N PHE A 106 -7.49 -6.67 19.23
CA PHE A 106 -6.53 -6.29 18.19
C PHE A 106 -5.15 -6.90 18.49
N LEU A 107 -4.81 -7.09 19.77
CA LEU A 107 -3.55 -7.73 20.16
C LEU A 107 -3.55 -9.21 19.77
N GLU A 108 -4.65 -9.93 20.01
CA GLU A 108 -4.79 -11.33 19.59
C GLU A 108 -4.71 -11.47 18.07
N ALA A 109 -5.42 -10.62 17.33
CA ALA A 109 -5.37 -10.62 15.87
C ALA A 109 -3.96 -10.32 15.33
N TYR A 110 -3.23 -9.40 15.98
CA TYR A 110 -1.84 -9.11 15.64
C TYR A 110 -0.92 -10.33 15.86
N GLU A 111 -1.01 -10.98 17.03
CA GLU A 111 -0.18 -12.15 17.34
C GLU A 111 -0.50 -13.33 16.42
N GLN A 112 -1.79 -13.53 16.09
CA GLN A 112 -2.20 -14.52 15.10
C GLN A 112 -1.55 -14.24 13.74
N ARG A 113 -1.62 -12.98 13.26
CA ARG A 113 -1.04 -12.61 11.96
C ARG A 113 0.48 -12.80 11.94
N ARG A 114 1.17 -12.43 13.02
CA ARG A 114 2.62 -12.65 13.20
C ARG A 114 2.97 -14.14 13.18
N THR A 115 2.22 -14.96 13.91
CA THR A 115 2.40 -16.43 13.96
C THR A 115 2.23 -17.06 12.58
N THR A 116 1.31 -16.55 11.77
CA THR A 116 1.11 -16.99 10.38
C THR A 116 2.23 -16.54 9.44
N ALA A 117 2.64 -15.28 9.52
CA ALA A 117 3.57 -14.67 8.56
C ALA A 117 5.04 -15.01 8.82
N ASP A 118 5.50 -14.90 10.08
CA ASP A 118 6.92 -15.08 10.47
C ASP A 118 7.58 -16.37 9.93
N PRO A 119 6.93 -17.55 9.95
CA PRO A 119 7.53 -18.77 9.41
C PRO A 119 7.48 -18.87 7.88
N LYS A 120 6.73 -17.99 7.18
CA LYS A 120 6.44 -18.11 5.75
C LYS A 120 7.17 -17.09 4.88
N VAL A 121 7.26 -15.84 5.32
CA VAL A 121 7.74 -14.72 4.49
C VAL A 121 9.14 -14.92 3.92
N CYS A 122 9.29 -14.63 2.62
CA CYS A 122 10.55 -14.69 1.88
C CYS A 122 11.28 -13.34 1.80
N CYS A 123 10.58 -12.24 2.08
CA CYS A 123 11.13 -10.89 2.16
C CYS A 123 10.69 -10.21 3.46
N ASP A 124 11.26 -9.05 3.78
CA ASP A 124 10.87 -8.32 4.98
C ASP A 124 9.40 -7.88 4.90
N TYR A 125 8.75 -7.71 6.06
CA TYR A 125 7.37 -7.25 6.11
C TYR A 125 7.07 -6.43 7.35
N SER A 126 5.98 -5.69 7.32
CA SER A 126 5.38 -5.08 8.53
C SER A 126 3.86 -5.15 8.45
N LEU A 127 3.18 -4.67 9.50
CA LEU A 127 1.73 -4.86 9.66
C LEU A 127 1.00 -3.56 9.95
N HIS A 128 0.00 -3.23 9.15
CA HIS A 128 -1.05 -2.27 9.51
C HIS A 128 -2.10 -2.96 10.39
N MET A 129 -2.77 -2.21 11.27
CA MET A 129 -3.88 -2.73 12.07
C MET A 129 -5.20 -2.09 11.65
N ALA A 130 -6.18 -2.88 11.23
CA ALA A 130 -7.52 -2.35 10.99
C ALA A 130 -8.27 -2.09 12.30
N VAL A 131 -8.93 -0.93 12.38
CA VAL A 131 -9.83 -0.53 13.46
C VAL A 131 -11.26 -0.72 12.97
N THR A 132 -11.87 -1.87 13.29
CA THR A 132 -13.18 -2.29 12.79
C THR A 132 -14.33 -2.02 13.76
N TRP A 133 -14.01 -1.54 14.96
CA TRP A 133 -14.94 -1.12 16.00
C TRP A 133 -14.22 -0.20 17.00
N TRP A 134 -14.96 0.46 17.89
CA TRP A 134 -14.38 1.48 18.77
C TRP A 134 -14.96 1.44 20.19
N ASP A 135 -14.07 1.38 21.19
CA ASP A 135 -14.33 1.61 22.61
C ASP A 135 -13.01 1.94 23.35
N ASP A 136 -13.05 2.05 24.68
CA ASP A 136 -11.86 2.30 25.51
C ASP A 136 -10.86 1.13 25.52
N THR A 137 -11.31 -0.09 25.21
CA THR A 137 -10.44 -1.27 25.08
C THR A 137 -9.58 -1.13 23.84
N VAL A 138 -10.21 -0.86 22.69
CA VAL A 138 -9.53 -0.62 21.41
C VAL A 138 -8.52 0.52 21.54
N LYS A 139 -8.91 1.62 22.21
CA LYS A 139 -8.01 2.76 22.46
C LYS A 139 -6.69 2.33 23.13
N LYS A 140 -6.77 1.50 24.19
CA LYS A 140 -5.60 1.00 24.94
C LYS A 140 -4.79 -0.04 24.14
N GLU A 141 -5.46 -0.87 23.35
CA GLU A 141 -4.78 -1.82 22.47
C GLU A 141 -4.00 -1.11 21.37
N MET A 142 -4.53 -0.02 20.80
CA MET A 142 -3.78 0.83 19.86
C MET A 142 -2.51 1.40 20.48
N GLU A 143 -2.57 1.90 21.72
CA GLU A 143 -1.38 2.38 22.45
C GLU A 143 -0.34 1.28 22.62
N THR A 144 -0.78 0.07 22.96
CA THR A 144 0.09 -1.10 23.14
C THR A 144 0.71 -1.55 21.82
N LEU A 145 -0.05 -1.56 20.72
CA LEU A 145 0.45 -1.89 19.39
C LEU A 145 1.56 -0.93 18.92
N VAL A 146 1.37 0.37 19.19
CA VAL A 146 2.39 1.38 18.87
C VAL A 146 3.63 1.22 19.74
N ARG A 147 3.45 1.16 21.06
CA ARG A 147 4.54 1.19 22.03
C ARG A 147 5.38 -0.09 21.98
N ASP A 148 4.72 -1.25 21.90
CA ASP A 148 5.36 -2.55 22.18
C ASP A 148 5.45 -3.44 20.94
N LYS A 149 4.62 -3.21 19.90
CA LYS A 149 4.52 -4.08 18.73
C LYS A 149 5.04 -3.46 17.43
N GLY A 150 5.37 -2.17 17.43
CA GLY A 150 5.96 -1.48 16.27
C GLY A 150 4.98 -1.23 15.12
N VAL A 151 3.70 -0.99 15.44
CA VAL A 151 2.67 -0.60 14.47
C VAL A 151 2.45 0.90 14.57
N ASN A 152 2.62 1.65 13.47
CA ASN A 152 2.42 3.12 13.46
C ASN A 152 1.35 3.57 12.46
N SER A 153 0.44 2.67 12.09
CA SER A 153 -0.54 2.88 11.02
C SER A 153 -1.79 2.05 11.25
N PHE A 154 -2.96 2.71 11.25
CA PHE A 154 -4.24 2.09 11.55
C PHE A 154 -5.23 2.30 10.40
N LYS A 155 -5.96 1.25 9.98
CA LYS A 155 -6.91 1.30 8.84
C LYS A 155 -8.36 1.32 9.30
N MET A 156 -9.10 2.32 8.87
CA MET A 156 -10.52 2.48 9.13
C MET A 156 -11.31 2.29 7.84
N PHE A 157 -12.58 1.91 7.96
CA PHE A 157 -13.47 1.70 6.83
C PHE A 157 -14.68 2.63 6.93
N MET A 158 -14.96 3.34 5.84
CA MET A 158 -16.22 4.07 5.65
C MET A 158 -17.25 3.24 4.87
N ALA A 159 -16.81 2.10 4.31
CA ALA A 159 -17.61 1.10 3.62
C ALA A 159 -17.84 -0.14 4.49
N TYR A 160 -18.43 -1.19 3.90
CA TYR A 160 -18.73 -2.46 4.57
C TYR A 160 -19.62 -2.26 5.79
N LYS A 161 -20.80 -1.66 5.54
CA LYS A 161 -21.85 -1.46 6.54
C LYS A 161 -22.12 -2.75 7.30
N ASP A 162 -22.33 -2.62 8.61
CA ASP A 162 -22.58 -3.72 9.56
C ASP A 162 -21.42 -4.71 9.77
N VAL A 163 -20.34 -4.61 8.98
CA VAL A 163 -19.15 -5.48 9.10
C VAL A 163 -17.96 -4.70 9.69
N PHE A 164 -17.50 -3.64 9.01
CA PHE A 164 -16.31 -2.86 9.40
C PHE A 164 -16.55 -1.35 9.46
N MET A 165 -17.68 -0.86 8.93
CA MET A 165 -17.96 0.57 8.82
C MET A 165 -17.95 1.27 10.18
N LEU A 166 -17.17 2.35 10.28
CA LEU A 166 -17.23 3.31 11.39
C LEU A 166 -18.05 4.53 11.00
N ARG A 167 -18.80 5.08 11.95
CA ARG A 167 -19.54 6.34 11.81
C ARG A 167 -18.62 7.54 12.04
N ASP A 168 -19.04 8.73 11.60
CA ASP A 168 -18.19 9.93 11.64
C ASP A 168 -17.72 10.30 13.06
N ASN A 169 -18.53 10.07 14.08
CA ASN A 169 -18.17 10.29 15.48
C ASN A 169 -17.09 9.30 15.95
N GLU A 170 -17.14 8.05 15.52
CA GLU A 170 -16.12 7.03 15.80
C GLU A 170 -14.83 7.35 15.03
N LEU A 171 -14.93 7.73 13.76
CA LEU A 171 -13.78 8.16 12.95
C LEU A 171 -13.05 9.34 13.59
N TYR A 172 -13.78 10.35 14.08
CA TYR A 172 -13.17 11.47 14.79
C TYR A 172 -12.39 11.01 16.04
N ALA A 173 -12.99 10.13 16.85
CA ALA A 173 -12.35 9.61 18.06
C ALA A 173 -11.09 8.77 17.73
N VAL A 174 -11.17 7.91 16.72
CA VAL A 174 -10.05 7.09 16.24
C VAL A 174 -8.93 7.96 15.67
N PHE A 175 -9.25 8.99 14.88
CA PHE A 175 -8.25 9.89 14.31
C PHE A 175 -7.56 10.74 15.39
N ALA A 176 -8.31 11.21 16.38
CA ALA A 176 -7.74 11.86 17.55
C ALA A 176 -6.78 10.93 18.30
N GLN A 177 -7.15 9.65 18.48
CA GLN A 177 -6.25 8.67 19.09
C GLN A 177 -5.01 8.39 18.23
N CYS A 178 -5.16 8.24 16.92
CA CYS A 178 -4.02 8.07 15.99
C CYS A 178 -3.03 9.23 16.12
N LYS A 179 -3.52 10.48 16.19
CA LYS A 179 -2.68 11.66 16.44
C LYS A 179 -1.92 11.53 17.76
N GLU A 180 -2.62 11.22 18.86
CA GLU A 180 -2.05 11.13 20.21
C GLU A 180 -0.91 10.12 20.30
N ILE A 181 -1.09 8.94 19.70
CA ILE A 181 -0.08 7.86 19.72
C ILE A 181 0.96 7.98 18.60
N GLY A 182 0.91 9.02 17.77
CA GLY A 182 1.89 9.21 16.70
C GLY A 182 1.73 8.25 15.51
N ALA A 183 0.54 7.73 15.26
CA ALA A 183 0.23 6.84 14.15
C ALA A 183 -0.51 7.53 12.99
N ILE A 184 -0.22 7.13 11.75
CA ILE A 184 -0.97 7.60 10.59
C ILE A 184 -2.32 6.89 10.46
N ALA A 185 -3.38 7.64 10.21
CA ALA A 185 -4.71 7.10 9.94
C ALA A 185 -4.84 6.73 8.46
N GLN A 186 -5.12 5.47 8.15
CA GLN A 186 -5.46 4.96 6.82
C GLN A 186 -6.97 4.82 6.67
N VAL A 187 -7.54 5.14 5.52
CA VAL A 187 -8.99 5.05 5.29
C VAL A 187 -9.33 4.37 3.96
N HIS A 188 -10.17 3.33 4.03
CA HIS A 188 -10.95 2.89 2.87
C HIS A 188 -12.17 3.80 2.76
N ALA A 189 -12.18 4.67 1.74
CA ALA A 189 -13.07 5.81 1.65
C ALA A 189 -14.12 5.64 0.52
N GLU A 190 -15.12 4.81 0.77
CA GLU A 190 -16.39 4.78 0.01
C GLU A 190 -17.54 5.00 1.00
N ASN A 191 -18.64 5.64 0.57
CA ASN A 191 -19.79 5.82 1.44
C ASN A 191 -20.58 4.51 1.58
N GLY A 192 -20.39 3.80 2.71
CA GLY A 192 -20.99 2.49 2.96
C GLY A 192 -22.52 2.45 3.04
N ASP A 193 -23.21 3.57 3.27
CA ASP A 193 -24.67 3.62 3.20
C ASP A 193 -25.18 3.80 1.76
N LEU A 194 -24.36 4.37 0.86
CA LEU A 194 -24.70 4.55 -0.55
C LEU A 194 -24.34 3.35 -1.42
N ILE A 195 -23.42 2.49 -0.97
CA ILE A 195 -23.16 1.19 -1.61
C ILE A 195 -24.45 0.37 -1.49
N ALA A 196 -25.23 0.37 -2.57
CA ALA A 196 -26.61 -0.11 -2.55
C ALA A 196 -26.76 -1.44 -3.29
N GLU A 197 -27.43 -2.40 -2.69
CA GLU A 197 -27.85 -3.64 -3.36
C GLU A 197 -28.94 -3.43 -4.42
N ARG A 198 -29.29 -2.17 -4.74
CA ARG A 198 -30.32 -1.81 -5.73
C ARG A 198 -30.08 -2.46 -7.09
N MET A 199 -28.84 -2.74 -7.48
CA MET A 199 -28.55 -3.41 -8.75
C MET A 199 -29.17 -4.82 -8.82
N LEU A 200 -29.20 -5.55 -7.70
CA LEU A 200 -29.82 -6.87 -7.63
C LEU A 200 -31.33 -6.81 -7.86
N SER A 201 -32.02 -5.78 -7.33
CA SER A 201 -33.47 -5.63 -7.54
C SER A 201 -33.83 -5.23 -8.98
N LEU A 202 -32.86 -4.74 -9.76
CA LEU A 202 -32.99 -4.49 -11.19
C LEU A 202 -32.62 -5.71 -12.05
N GLY A 203 -32.29 -6.85 -11.44
CA GLY A 203 -31.87 -8.07 -12.14
C GLY A 203 -30.43 -8.03 -12.64
N ILE A 204 -29.62 -7.05 -12.21
CA ILE A 204 -28.21 -6.93 -12.55
C ILE A 204 -27.41 -7.69 -11.48
N THR A 205 -26.99 -8.90 -11.82
CA THR A 205 -26.28 -9.82 -10.91
C THR A 205 -24.83 -10.06 -11.30
N GLY A 206 -24.40 -9.60 -12.48
CA GLY A 206 -23.03 -9.75 -12.96
C GLY A 206 -22.05 -8.73 -12.35
N PRO A 207 -20.74 -8.88 -12.63
CA PRO A 207 -19.69 -7.98 -12.13
C PRO A 207 -19.89 -6.50 -12.49
N GLU A 208 -20.61 -6.17 -13.56
CA GLU A 208 -20.98 -4.80 -13.90
C GLU A 208 -21.84 -4.15 -12.81
N GLY A 209 -22.70 -4.92 -12.14
CA GLY A 209 -23.50 -4.45 -11.00
C GLY A 209 -22.66 -3.97 -9.83
N HIS A 210 -21.44 -4.51 -9.68
CA HIS A 210 -20.49 -4.15 -8.63
C HIS A 210 -19.88 -2.76 -8.82
N GLU A 211 -19.66 -2.32 -10.06
CA GLU A 211 -19.23 -0.95 -10.36
C GLU A 211 -20.42 0.00 -10.27
N MET A 212 -21.53 -0.36 -10.91
CA MET A 212 -22.74 0.47 -10.98
C MET A 212 -23.34 0.80 -9.61
N CYS A 213 -23.18 -0.07 -8.60
CA CYS A 213 -23.70 0.18 -7.26
C CYS A 213 -22.86 1.15 -6.42
N ARG A 214 -21.69 1.55 -6.91
CA ARG A 214 -20.71 2.43 -6.23
C ARG A 214 -19.85 3.19 -7.23
N PRO A 215 -20.48 4.08 -8.03
CA PRO A 215 -19.75 4.92 -8.99
C PRO A 215 -18.76 5.84 -8.26
N GLU A 216 -17.88 6.49 -9.01
CA GLU A 216 -16.73 7.20 -8.42
C GLU A 216 -17.09 8.32 -7.43
N GLU A 217 -18.29 8.89 -7.53
CA GLU A 217 -18.78 9.90 -6.57
C GLU A 217 -18.93 9.35 -5.15
N VAL A 218 -19.21 8.05 -5.00
CA VAL A 218 -19.29 7.35 -3.70
C VAL A 218 -17.92 7.31 -3.03
N GLU A 219 -16.84 7.16 -3.81
CA GLU A 219 -15.46 7.21 -3.34
C GLU A 219 -15.03 8.67 -3.04
N ALA A 220 -15.37 9.60 -3.93
CA ALA A 220 -14.97 10.99 -3.80
C ALA A 220 -15.60 11.69 -2.58
N GLU A 221 -16.88 11.44 -2.30
CA GLU A 221 -17.58 11.96 -1.12
C GLU A 221 -16.89 11.52 0.17
N ALA A 222 -16.72 10.20 0.34
CA ALA A 222 -16.12 9.64 1.53
C ALA A 222 -14.65 10.08 1.70
N THR A 223 -13.91 10.20 0.60
CA THR A 223 -12.54 10.75 0.59
C THR A 223 -12.53 12.17 1.15
N GLN A 224 -13.43 13.04 0.68
CA GLN A 224 -13.54 14.42 1.16
C GLN A 224 -13.94 14.47 2.63
N ARG A 225 -14.91 13.64 3.04
CA ARG A 225 -15.38 13.56 4.43
C ARG A 225 -14.28 13.09 5.38
N ALA A 226 -13.52 12.04 5.04
CA ALA A 226 -12.38 11.58 5.83
C ALA A 226 -11.33 12.69 6.01
N ILE A 227 -10.98 13.40 4.94
CA ILE A 227 -10.02 14.52 4.98
C ILE A 227 -10.52 15.63 5.91
N THR A 228 -11.81 15.95 5.88
CA THR A 228 -12.41 16.97 6.74
C THR A 228 -12.34 16.56 8.21
N ILE A 229 -12.71 15.32 8.55
CA ILE A 229 -12.66 14.81 9.93
C ILE A 229 -11.22 14.75 10.43
N ALA A 230 -10.28 14.23 9.62
CA ALA A 230 -8.87 14.16 9.98
C ALA A 230 -8.27 15.54 10.20
N HIS A 231 -8.63 16.52 9.36
CA HIS A 231 -8.21 17.89 9.56
C HIS A 231 -8.74 18.49 10.87
N ALA A 232 -10.02 18.25 11.19
CA ALA A 232 -10.62 18.71 12.45
C ALA A 232 -9.90 18.13 13.67
N ALA A 233 -9.45 16.88 13.60
CA ALA A 233 -8.65 16.22 14.64
C ALA A 233 -7.14 16.56 14.57
N ASN A 234 -6.68 17.36 13.60
CA ASN A 234 -5.27 17.56 13.25
C ASN A 234 -4.48 16.23 13.13
N CYS A 235 -5.13 15.20 12.59
CA CYS A 235 -4.57 13.88 12.37
C CYS A 235 -4.04 13.76 10.92
N PRO A 236 -2.84 13.20 10.69
CA PRO A 236 -2.37 12.88 9.36
C PRO A 236 -3.17 11.72 8.75
N LEU A 237 -3.61 11.89 7.50
CA LEU A 237 -4.47 10.93 6.81
C LEU A 237 -3.77 10.29 5.60
N TYR A 238 -4.10 9.03 5.35
CA TYR A 238 -3.65 8.24 4.21
C TYR A 238 -4.89 7.61 3.55
N VAL A 239 -5.24 8.06 2.35
CA VAL A 239 -6.33 7.49 1.56
C VAL A 239 -5.75 6.33 0.77
N VAL A 240 -6.12 5.11 1.18
CA VAL A 240 -5.67 3.88 0.51
C VAL A 240 -6.39 3.68 -0.83
N HIS A 241 -5.82 2.86 -1.72
CA HIS A 241 -6.39 2.44 -3.02
C HIS A 241 -7.30 3.49 -3.68
N VAL A 242 -6.72 4.63 -4.05
CA VAL A 242 -7.42 5.66 -4.82
C VAL A 242 -7.65 5.12 -6.23
N MET A 243 -8.91 4.84 -6.57
CA MET A 243 -9.29 4.16 -7.82
C MET A 243 -9.87 5.12 -8.86
N SER A 244 -10.29 6.32 -8.48
CA SER A 244 -10.96 7.27 -9.38
C SER A 244 -10.28 8.61 -9.52
N LYS A 245 -10.55 9.28 -10.64
CA LYS A 245 -10.11 10.64 -10.91
C LYS A 245 -10.70 11.63 -9.91
N SER A 246 -11.98 11.49 -9.58
CA SER A 246 -12.66 12.38 -8.63
C SER A 246 -12.08 12.29 -7.23
N ALA A 247 -11.86 11.08 -6.69
CA ALA A 247 -11.20 10.92 -5.39
C ALA A 247 -9.74 11.43 -5.42
N ALA A 248 -8.99 11.15 -6.48
CA ALA A 248 -7.63 11.68 -6.64
C ALA A 248 -7.61 13.22 -6.69
N LYS A 249 -8.58 13.86 -7.36
CA LYS A 249 -8.74 15.31 -7.39
C LYS A 249 -9.07 15.89 -6.01
N VAL A 250 -9.88 15.19 -5.21
CA VAL A 250 -10.15 15.57 -3.81
C VAL A 250 -8.85 15.57 -2.99
N VAL A 251 -8.04 14.51 -3.10
CA VAL A 251 -6.73 14.43 -2.42
C VAL A 251 -5.80 15.56 -2.88
N ALA A 252 -5.68 15.77 -4.19
CA ALA A 252 -4.86 16.83 -4.78
C ALA A 252 -5.25 18.22 -4.25
N ASN A 253 -6.55 18.55 -4.25
CA ASN A 253 -7.05 19.83 -3.75
C ASN A 253 -6.82 20.00 -2.25
N ALA A 254 -7.02 18.93 -1.46
CA ALA A 254 -6.75 18.97 -0.04
C ALA A 254 -5.26 19.22 0.25
N ARG A 255 -4.35 18.59 -0.48
CA ARG A 255 -2.89 18.82 -0.36
C ARG A 255 -2.52 20.26 -0.69
N ARG A 256 -3.09 20.84 -1.77
CA ARG A 256 -2.90 22.27 -2.13
C ARG A 256 -3.40 23.22 -1.05
N ASN A 257 -4.48 22.86 -0.35
CA ASN A 257 -4.98 23.57 0.83
C ASN A 257 -4.19 23.27 2.12
N GLY A 258 -3.01 22.65 2.00
CA GLY A 258 -2.14 22.32 3.10
C GLY A 258 -2.70 21.24 4.02
N ARG A 259 -3.68 20.41 3.64
CA ARG A 259 -4.06 19.26 4.47
C ARG A 259 -2.90 18.25 4.51
N VAL A 260 -2.69 17.60 5.67
CA VAL A 260 -1.70 16.51 5.78
C VAL A 260 -2.40 15.22 5.35
N VAL A 261 -2.48 15.03 4.04
CA VAL A 261 -3.07 13.84 3.43
C VAL A 261 -2.16 13.28 2.34
N PHE A 262 -2.10 11.96 2.27
CA PHE A 262 -1.43 11.18 1.24
C PHE A 262 -2.47 10.33 0.51
N GLY A 263 -2.32 10.18 -0.81
CA GLY A 263 -3.14 9.27 -1.61
C GLY A 263 -2.29 8.15 -2.17
N GLU A 264 -2.82 6.93 -2.12
CA GLU A 264 -2.18 5.72 -2.63
C GLU A 264 -3.01 5.12 -3.77
N PRO A 265 -2.65 5.34 -5.04
CA PRO A 265 -3.13 4.48 -6.12
C PRO A 265 -2.51 3.09 -5.99
N ILE A 266 -3.09 2.12 -6.70
CA ILE A 266 -2.56 0.75 -6.75
C ILE A 266 -2.24 0.33 -8.18
N ALA A 267 -1.43 -0.72 -8.33
CA ALA A 267 -1.06 -1.27 -9.64
C ALA A 267 -2.28 -1.49 -10.56
N ALA A 268 -3.39 -2.02 -10.02
CA ALA A 268 -4.62 -2.22 -10.79
C ALA A 268 -5.15 -0.91 -11.39
N GLY A 269 -5.36 0.12 -10.55
CA GLY A 269 -5.85 1.43 -10.99
C GLY A 269 -4.87 2.21 -11.88
N LEU A 270 -3.58 1.84 -11.89
CA LEU A 270 -2.55 2.44 -12.75
C LEU A 270 -2.34 1.69 -14.07
N GLY A 271 -2.69 0.40 -14.11
CA GLY A 271 -2.40 -0.50 -15.24
C GLY A 271 -3.60 -0.89 -16.09
N THR A 272 -4.81 -0.88 -15.54
CA THR A 272 -6.03 -1.33 -16.22
C THR A 272 -7.26 -0.53 -15.77
N ASP A 273 -8.42 -0.79 -16.36
CA ASP A 273 -9.66 -0.06 -16.11
C ASP A 273 -10.87 -0.98 -15.89
N GLY A 274 -12.01 -0.36 -15.57
CA GLY A 274 -13.26 -1.03 -15.22
C GLY A 274 -14.09 -1.50 -16.42
N ILE A 275 -13.67 -1.26 -17.67
CA ILE A 275 -14.39 -1.78 -18.85
C ILE A 275 -14.47 -3.31 -18.79
N ASN A 276 -13.47 -3.94 -18.14
CA ASN A 276 -13.43 -5.37 -17.90
C ASN A 276 -14.66 -5.93 -17.15
N TYR A 277 -15.38 -5.13 -16.36
CA TYR A 277 -16.62 -5.58 -15.70
C TYR A 277 -17.75 -5.89 -16.68
N TRP A 278 -17.73 -5.30 -17.88
CA TRP A 278 -18.70 -5.55 -18.95
C TRP A 278 -18.24 -6.62 -19.94
N HIS A 279 -17.16 -7.36 -19.63
CA HIS A 279 -16.69 -8.43 -20.50
C HIS A 279 -17.72 -9.56 -20.58
N LYS A 280 -17.88 -10.15 -21.77
CA LYS A 280 -18.90 -11.20 -22.02
C LYS A 280 -18.63 -12.50 -21.29
N ASP A 281 -17.36 -12.82 -21.06
CA ASP A 281 -16.96 -13.92 -20.19
C ASP A 281 -17.03 -13.44 -18.73
N TRP A 282 -17.93 -14.07 -17.96
CA TRP A 282 -18.13 -13.80 -16.56
C TRP A 282 -16.86 -14.04 -15.73
N ALA A 283 -16.07 -15.07 -16.05
CA ALA A 283 -14.86 -15.38 -15.28
C ALA A 283 -13.80 -14.28 -15.43
N HIS A 284 -13.64 -13.76 -16.66
CA HIS A 284 -12.83 -12.57 -16.92
C HIS A 284 -13.34 -11.39 -16.10
N ALA A 285 -14.61 -11.02 -16.23
CA ALA A 285 -15.18 -9.85 -15.54
C ALA A 285 -15.07 -9.95 -14.01
N ALA A 286 -15.32 -11.13 -13.45
CA ALA A 286 -15.22 -11.40 -12.01
C ALA A 286 -13.76 -11.33 -11.50
N GLY A 287 -12.79 -11.63 -12.36
CA GLY A 287 -11.37 -11.53 -12.04
C GLY A 287 -10.93 -10.12 -11.62
N PHE A 288 -11.65 -9.09 -12.07
CA PHE A 288 -11.36 -7.68 -11.78
C PHE A 288 -12.11 -7.12 -10.56
N VAL A 289 -13.07 -7.85 -9.94
CA VAL A 289 -13.88 -7.21 -8.88
C VAL A 289 -13.08 -7.03 -7.60
N MET A 290 -13.03 -5.78 -7.15
CA MET A 290 -12.41 -5.32 -5.91
C MET A 290 -13.12 -4.04 -5.41
N GLY A 291 -12.92 -3.64 -4.16
CA GLY A 291 -13.55 -2.45 -3.59
C GLY A 291 -12.51 -1.43 -3.09
N PRO A 292 -12.51 -0.17 -3.58
CA PRO A 292 -13.36 0.38 -4.64
C PRO A 292 -13.11 -0.27 -6.01
N PRO A 293 -14.08 -0.26 -6.93
CA PRO A 293 -13.94 -0.87 -8.24
C PRO A 293 -13.00 -0.07 -9.14
N LEU A 294 -12.41 -0.75 -10.12
CA LEU A 294 -11.79 -0.10 -11.26
C LEU A 294 -12.85 0.75 -12.00
N ARG A 295 -12.43 1.88 -12.58
CA ARG A 295 -13.38 2.82 -13.21
C ARG A 295 -13.50 2.57 -14.71
N PRO A 296 -14.72 2.57 -15.29
CA PRO A 296 -14.92 2.29 -16.71
C PRO A 296 -14.45 3.43 -17.63
N ASP A 297 -14.14 4.62 -17.09
CA ASP A 297 -13.43 5.65 -17.84
C ASP A 297 -11.98 5.20 -18.06
N SER A 298 -11.68 4.79 -19.30
CA SER A 298 -10.37 4.28 -19.73
C SER A 298 -9.23 5.29 -19.62
N SER A 299 -9.52 6.57 -19.40
CA SER A 299 -8.49 7.58 -19.13
C SER A 299 -8.14 7.73 -17.64
N THR A 300 -8.79 6.95 -16.75
CA THR A 300 -8.48 6.91 -15.32
C THR A 300 -7.04 6.50 -15.02
N PRO A 301 -6.50 5.39 -15.58
CA PRO A 301 -5.15 4.95 -15.21
C PRO A 301 -4.06 5.95 -15.58
N GLY A 302 -4.17 6.55 -16.77
CA GLY A 302 -3.26 7.60 -17.21
C GLY A 302 -3.32 8.84 -16.33
N TYR A 303 -4.52 9.25 -15.91
CA TYR A 303 -4.71 10.41 -15.02
C TYR A 303 -4.17 10.14 -13.61
N LEU A 304 -4.41 8.95 -13.05
CA LEU A 304 -3.83 8.57 -11.76
C LEU A 304 -2.31 8.53 -11.83
N MET A 305 -1.73 8.08 -12.95
CA MET A 305 -0.29 8.10 -13.17
C MET A 305 0.26 9.54 -13.25
N ASP A 306 -0.46 10.47 -13.89
CA ASP A 306 -0.07 11.89 -13.92
C ASP A 306 -0.05 12.50 -12.52
N LEU A 307 -1.07 12.21 -11.70
CA LEU A 307 -1.11 12.68 -10.32
C LEU A 307 -0.05 12.00 -9.43
N LEU A 308 0.33 10.77 -9.73
CA LEU A 308 1.43 10.06 -9.06
C LEU A 308 2.79 10.67 -9.45
N ALA A 309 2.99 11.04 -10.71
CA ALA A 309 4.17 11.76 -11.18
C ALA A 309 4.30 13.14 -10.51
N ASN A 310 3.18 13.85 -10.35
CA ASN A 310 3.12 15.21 -9.79
C ASN A 310 3.05 15.28 -8.25
N ASP A 311 3.15 14.16 -7.54
CA ASP A 311 3.05 14.07 -6.07
C ASP A 311 1.70 14.53 -5.48
N ASP A 312 0.65 14.65 -6.30
CA ASP A 312 -0.73 14.73 -5.79
C ASP A 312 -1.12 13.38 -5.16
N LEU A 313 -0.67 12.28 -5.76
CA LEU A 313 -0.62 10.94 -5.19
C LEU A 313 0.83 10.57 -4.86
N SER A 314 1.07 9.91 -3.73
CA SER A 314 2.41 9.91 -3.12
C SER A 314 3.15 8.58 -3.20
N VAL A 315 2.44 7.44 -3.29
CA VAL A 315 3.05 6.11 -3.18
C VAL A 315 2.10 5.07 -3.80
N ALA A 316 2.63 3.97 -4.32
CA ALA A 316 1.82 2.92 -4.94
C ALA A 316 1.93 1.57 -4.21
N GLY A 317 0.78 1.01 -3.84
CA GLY A 317 0.63 -0.37 -3.36
C GLY A 317 -0.01 -1.28 -4.41
N THR A 318 -0.54 -2.42 -4.00
CA THR A 318 -1.25 -3.33 -4.93
C THR A 318 -2.68 -3.67 -4.52
N ASP A 319 -2.97 -3.66 -3.22
CA ASP A 319 -4.16 -4.30 -2.67
C ASP A 319 -4.24 -5.79 -3.03
N ASN A 320 -3.08 -6.47 -3.10
CA ASN A 320 -3.00 -7.88 -3.50
C ASN A 320 -3.85 -8.74 -2.56
N CYS A 321 -4.98 -9.23 -3.06
CA CYS A 321 -5.95 -10.06 -2.35
C CYS A 321 -6.57 -11.02 -3.37
N THR A 322 -5.89 -12.11 -3.64
CA THR A 322 -6.20 -12.95 -4.79
C THR A 322 -7.15 -14.08 -4.46
N PHE A 323 -8.12 -14.32 -5.32
CA PHE A 323 -9.05 -15.44 -5.25
C PHE A 323 -9.06 -16.12 -6.60
N SER A 324 -8.94 -17.45 -6.66
CA SER A 324 -8.99 -18.18 -7.93
C SER A 324 -10.36 -18.05 -8.60
N VAL A 325 -10.45 -18.38 -9.90
CA VAL A 325 -11.73 -18.33 -10.64
C VAL A 325 -12.82 -19.15 -9.93
N CYS A 326 -12.48 -20.30 -9.36
CA CYS A 326 -13.46 -21.13 -8.64
C CYS A 326 -13.95 -20.49 -7.33
N GLN A 327 -13.11 -19.70 -6.65
CA GLN A 327 -13.54 -18.90 -5.50
C GLN A 327 -14.36 -17.69 -5.92
N LYS A 328 -13.96 -17.00 -7.00
CA LYS A 328 -14.76 -15.91 -7.58
C LYS A 328 -16.18 -16.38 -7.89
N ALA A 329 -16.33 -17.61 -8.39
CA ALA A 329 -17.61 -18.23 -8.76
C ALA A 329 -18.64 -18.37 -7.62
N LEU A 330 -18.26 -18.13 -6.36
CA LEU A 330 -19.20 -17.98 -5.25
C LEU A 330 -20.29 -16.92 -5.53
N GLY A 331 -19.95 -15.88 -6.31
CA GLY A 331 -20.88 -14.82 -6.70
C GLY A 331 -21.36 -14.89 -8.15
N LYS A 332 -21.36 -16.08 -8.79
CA LYS A 332 -21.76 -16.22 -10.20
C LYS A 332 -23.19 -15.73 -10.51
N ASP A 333 -24.08 -15.84 -9.53
CA ASP A 333 -25.48 -15.44 -9.64
C ASP A 333 -25.78 -14.15 -8.83
N ASP A 334 -24.77 -13.57 -8.18
CA ASP A 334 -24.89 -12.46 -7.24
C ASP A 334 -23.52 -11.80 -6.99
N PHE A 335 -23.26 -10.66 -7.65
CA PHE A 335 -21.97 -9.99 -7.57
C PHE A 335 -21.54 -9.62 -6.15
N THR A 336 -22.48 -9.45 -5.20
CA THR A 336 -22.18 -9.09 -3.80
C THR A 336 -21.45 -10.21 -3.06
N LYS A 337 -21.48 -11.43 -3.60
CA LYS A 337 -20.83 -12.63 -3.06
C LYS A 337 -19.52 -12.98 -3.78
N ILE A 338 -19.14 -12.22 -4.80
CA ILE A 338 -17.81 -12.39 -5.41
C ILE A 338 -16.78 -11.89 -4.39
N PRO A 339 -15.83 -12.71 -3.94
CA PRO A 339 -14.79 -12.25 -3.03
C PRO A 339 -13.96 -11.13 -3.69
N ASN A 340 -13.97 -9.94 -3.09
CA ASN A 340 -13.32 -8.75 -3.64
C ASN A 340 -11.80 -8.84 -3.51
N GLY A 341 -11.10 -8.62 -4.62
CA GLY A 341 -9.64 -8.53 -4.64
C GLY A 341 -9.04 -8.98 -5.98
N VAL A 342 -7.82 -8.52 -6.24
CA VAL A 342 -7.07 -8.74 -7.48
C VAL A 342 -5.60 -9.06 -7.19
N SER A 343 -4.88 -9.50 -8.21
CA SER A 343 -3.42 -9.68 -8.19
C SER A 343 -2.68 -8.38 -8.48
N GLY A 344 -1.43 -8.30 -8.03
CA GLY A 344 -0.56 -7.19 -8.40
C GLY A 344 0.83 -7.17 -7.75
N VAL A 345 1.07 -7.95 -6.69
CA VAL A 345 2.32 -7.89 -5.90
C VAL A 345 3.59 -8.09 -6.73
N GLU A 346 3.53 -8.95 -7.75
CA GLU A 346 4.63 -9.24 -8.67
C GLU A 346 4.75 -8.19 -9.78
N ASP A 347 3.62 -7.72 -10.30
CA ASP A 347 3.60 -6.93 -11.53
C ASP A 347 3.73 -5.43 -11.28
N ARG A 348 3.53 -4.96 -10.04
CA ARG A 348 3.52 -3.54 -9.66
C ARG A 348 4.69 -2.75 -10.25
N MET A 349 5.92 -3.24 -10.07
CA MET A 349 7.12 -2.51 -10.50
C MET A 349 7.15 -2.31 -12.01
N SER A 350 6.96 -3.37 -12.80
CA SER A 350 6.96 -3.29 -14.27
C SER A 350 5.76 -2.53 -14.81
N VAL A 351 4.57 -2.68 -14.21
CA VAL A 351 3.37 -1.93 -14.62
C VAL A 351 3.58 -0.43 -14.43
N ILE A 352 4.10 -0.01 -13.27
CA ILE A 352 4.38 1.40 -13.00
C ILE A 352 5.52 1.92 -13.88
N TRP A 353 6.55 1.10 -14.13
CA TRP A 353 7.64 1.47 -15.03
C TRP A 353 7.11 1.70 -16.45
N GLU A 354 6.38 0.74 -17.01
CA GLU A 354 5.77 0.81 -18.33
C GLU A 354 4.85 2.02 -18.47
N LYS A 355 3.88 2.14 -17.55
CA LYS A 355 2.84 3.19 -17.64
C LYS A 355 3.33 4.56 -17.19
N GLY A 356 4.39 4.65 -16.40
CA GLY A 356 4.91 5.89 -15.82
C GLY A 356 6.22 6.37 -16.43
N VAL A 357 7.25 5.53 -16.42
CA VAL A 357 8.60 5.89 -16.88
C VAL A 357 8.72 5.78 -18.40
N HIS A 358 8.40 4.62 -18.96
CA HIS A 358 8.51 4.38 -20.40
C HIS A 358 7.58 5.32 -21.20
N SER A 359 6.42 5.64 -20.65
CA SER A 359 5.48 6.61 -21.24
C SER A 359 5.93 8.08 -21.16
N GLY A 360 6.99 8.39 -20.40
CA GLY A 360 7.50 9.74 -20.19
C GLY A 360 6.72 10.59 -19.20
N LYS A 361 5.83 10.00 -18.38
CA LYS A 361 5.07 10.74 -17.34
C LYS A 361 5.91 11.07 -16.12
N MET A 362 6.85 10.20 -15.75
CA MET A 362 7.79 10.42 -14.65
C MET A 362 9.19 9.90 -15.02
N ASP A 363 10.22 10.36 -14.32
CA ASP A 363 11.57 9.82 -14.45
C ASP A 363 11.83 8.61 -13.52
N GLU A 364 13.00 8.01 -13.65
CA GLU A 364 13.45 6.88 -12.83
C GLU A 364 13.58 7.23 -11.33
N ASN A 365 13.88 8.49 -11.00
CA ASN A 365 14.02 8.95 -9.61
C ASN A 365 12.65 9.04 -8.93
N ARG A 366 11.65 9.59 -9.63
CA ARG A 366 10.27 9.61 -9.18
C ARG A 366 9.69 8.19 -9.09
N PHE A 367 10.07 7.29 -9.99
CA PHE A 367 9.74 5.86 -9.88
C PHE A 367 10.23 5.25 -8.56
N VAL A 368 11.50 5.49 -8.20
CA VAL A 368 12.05 5.06 -6.90
C VAL A 368 11.27 5.67 -5.74
N ALA A 369 10.91 6.95 -5.83
CA ALA A 369 10.16 7.65 -4.79
C ALA A 369 8.80 6.98 -4.52
N VAL A 370 8.02 6.72 -5.57
CA VAL A 370 6.64 6.22 -5.43
C VAL A 370 6.54 4.72 -5.19
N THR A 371 7.60 3.96 -5.49
CA THR A 371 7.62 2.51 -5.29
C THR A 371 8.33 2.06 -4.02
N SER A 372 9.15 2.91 -3.39
CA SER A 372 9.91 2.56 -2.18
C SER A 372 10.09 3.71 -1.20
N THR A 373 10.71 4.84 -1.59
CA THR A 373 11.17 5.87 -0.66
C THR A 373 10.02 6.52 0.12
N ASN A 374 8.91 6.86 -0.54
CA ASN A 374 7.77 7.49 0.11
C ASN A 374 7.07 6.53 1.07
N ALA A 375 6.97 5.24 0.73
CA ALA A 375 6.51 4.22 1.68
C ALA A 375 7.41 4.18 2.92
N ALA A 376 8.73 4.17 2.73
CA ALA A 376 9.68 4.16 3.83
C ALA A 376 9.59 5.43 4.69
N LYS A 377 9.42 6.61 4.08
CA LYS A 377 9.25 7.87 4.81
C LYS A 377 7.93 7.90 5.60
N ILE A 378 6.81 7.57 4.96
CA ILE A 378 5.48 7.58 5.60
C ILE A 378 5.43 6.60 6.78
N PHE A 379 5.92 5.38 6.57
CA PHE A 379 5.85 4.31 7.58
C PHE A 379 7.08 4.21 8.48
N ASN A 380 7.95 5.24 8.49
CA ASN A 380 9.09 5.40 9.40
C ASN A 380 10.17 4.29 9.32
N LEU A 381 10.54 3.96 8.09
CA LEU A 381 11.60 3.02 7.71
C LEU A 381 12.75 3.70 6.96
N TYR A 382 12.61 4.97 6.59
CA TYR A 382 13.62 5.72 5.86
C TYR A 382 14.71 6.26 6.81
N SER A 383 16.00 6.24 6.46
CA SER A 383 16.60 5.72 5.23
C SER A 383 17.04 4.26 5.31
N ARG A 384 16.63 3.51 6.34
CA ARG A 384 16.97 2.08 6.47
C ARG A 384 16.50 1.26 5.26
N LYS A 385 15.35 1.60 4.68
CA LYS A 385 14.86 1.09 3.38
C LYS A 385 14.48 2.24 2.45
N GLY A 386 14.35 1.94 1.16
CA GLY A 386 13.96 2.92 0.13
C GLY A 386 15.06 3.91 -0.25
N ARG A 387 16.33 3.59 0.05
CA ARG A 387 17.51 4.34 -0.38
C ARG A 387 18.74 3.43 -0.49
N ILE A 388 19.55 3.65 -1.50
CA ILE A 388 20.88 3.06 -1.67
C ILE A 388 21.88 4.02 -1.04
N ALA A 389 22.23 3.75 0.22
CA ALA A 389 23.22 4.52 0.96
C ALA A 389 23.87 3.64 2.03
N LYS A 390 25.10 3.97 2.40
CA LYS A 390 25.81 3.29 3.50
C LYS A 390 24.94 3.23 4.76
N GLY A 391 24.85 2.04 5.36
CA GLY A 391 24.06 1.78 6.56
C GLY A 391 22.60 1.40 6.31
N SER A 392 22.11 1.48 5.06
CA SER A 392 20.76 1.01 4.71
C SER A 392 20.74 -0.52 4.57
N ASP A 393 19.58 -1.14 4.77
CA ASP A 393 19.37 -2.56 4.52
C ASP A 393 19.70 -2.87 3.05
N ALA A 394 20.39 -3.97 2.79
CA ALA A 394 20.74 -4.40 1.44
C ALA A 394 19.56 -5.10 0.75
N ASP A 395 18.52 -4.31 0.49
CA ASP A 395 17.32 -4.67 -0.26
C ASP A 395 17.33 -3.90 -1.59
N LEU A 396 17.80 -4.56 -2.64
CA LEU A 396 18.18 -3.93 -3.90
C LEU A 396 17.65 -4.72 -5.08
N VAL A 397 17.40 -4.02 -6.18
CA VAL A 397 17.02 -4.62 -7.46
C VAL A 397 17.98 -4.13 -8.52
N ILE A 398 18.56 -5.07 -9.26
CA ILE A 398 19.21 -4.76 -10.53
C ILE A 398 18.10 -4.83 -11.59
N TRP A 399 17.88 -3.70 -12.24
CA TRP A 399 16.74 -3.45 -13.11
C TRP A 399 17.22 -3.19 -14.53
N ASP A 400 16.64 -3.91 -15.49
CA ASP A 400 16.89 -3.72 -16.91
C ASP A 400 15.77 -2.85 -17.51
N PRO A 401 16.02 -1.56 -17.81
CA PRO A 401 15.00 -0.66 -18.31
C PRO A 401 14.58 -0.95 -19.76
N GLU A 402 15.43 -1.64 -20.52
CA GLU A 402 15.22 -1.94 -21.94
C GLU A 402 14.64 -3.34 -22.17
N ALA A 403 14.82 -4.26 -21.22
CA ALA A 403 14.20 -5.57 -21.30
C ALA A 403 12.66 -5.46 -21.24
N THR A 404 12.01 -6.34 -21.99
CA THR A 404 10.55 -6.40 -22.09
C THR A 404 10.02 -7.77 -21.70
N ARG A 405 8.86 -7.82 -21.06
CA ARG A 405 8.07 -9.06 -20.90
C ARG A 405 6.60 -8.82 -21.22
N VAL A 406 5.92 -9.88 -21.64
CA VAL A 406 4.45 -9.91 -21.68
C VAL A 406 3.98 -10.55 -20.38
N ILE A 407 3.18 -9.83 -19.60
CA ILE A 407 2.61 -10.35 -18.36
C ILE A 407 1.62 -11.48 -18.70
N SER A 408 1.76 -12.63 -18.04
CA SER A 408 0.84 -13.75 -18.21
C SER A 408 0.73 -14.58 -16.93
N ALA A 409 -0.48 -15.04 -16.60
CA ALA A 409 -0.73 -16.01 -15.54
C ALA A 409 0.02 -17.34 -15.76
N LYS A 410 0.43 -17.64 -17.00
CA LYS A 410 1.24 -18.84 -17.30
C LYS A 410 2.68 -18.74 -16.82
N THR A 411 3.17 -17.53 -16.57
CA THR A 411 4.58 -17.25 -16.27
C THR A 411 4.80 -16.49 -14.98
N HIS A 412 3.74 -15.97 -14.35
CA HIS A 412 3.84 -15.32 -13.05
C HIS A 412 4.14 -16.35 -11.93
N HIS A 413 4.48 -15.84 -10.76
CA HIS A 413 4.83 -16.61 -9.57
C HIS A 413 3.76 -16.53 -8.48
N GLN A 414 2.66 -15.80 -8.72
CA GLN A 414 1.48 -15.77 -7.86
C GLN A 414 0.72 -17.11 -7.93
N ALA A 415 -0.06 -17.41 -6.90
CA ALA A 415 -0.83 -18.66 -6.79
C ALA A 415 -2.18 -18.60 -7.53
N VAL A 416 -2.64 -17.40 -7.89
CA VAL A 416 -3.91 -17.20 -8.60
C VAL A 416 -3.85 -17.66 -10.05
N ASP A 417 -4.94 -18.19 -10.57
CA ASP A 417 -5.01 -18.84 -11.89
C ASP A 417 -5.29 -17.88 -13.07
N TYR A 418 -5.24 -16.57 -12.83
CA TYR A 418 -5.40 -15.51 -13.84
C TYR A 418 -4.57 -14.26 -13.47
N ASN A 419 -4.44 -13.31 -14.40
CA ASN A 419 -3.76 -12.03 -14.15
C ASN A 419 -4.57 -10.86 -14.73
N ILE A 420 -4.80 -9.80 -13.96
CA ILE A 420 -5.56 -8.62 -14.43
C ILE A 420 -4.78 -7.77 -15.47
N PHE A 421 -3.49 -8.04 -15.63
CA PHE A 421 -2.62 -7.43 -16.64
C PHE A 421 -2.26 -8.40 -17.77
N GLU A 422 -3.00 -9.50 -17.94
CA GLU A 422 -2.76 -10.51 -18.98
C GLU A 422 -2.54 -9.88 -20.36
N GLY A 423 -1.43 -10.23 -21.01
CA GLY A 423 -1.07 -9.74 -22.34
C GLY A 423 -0.42 -8.35 -22.36
N MET A 424 -0.26 -7.67 -21.22
CA MET A 424 0.43 -6.38 -21.17
C MET A 424 1.92 -6.55 -21.45
N LEU A 425 2.41 -5.90 -22.50
CA LEU A 425 3.84 -5.70 -22.72
C LEU A 425 4.35 -4.62 -21.77
N CYS A 426 5.37 -4.95 -20.97
CA CYS A 426 6.05 -3.98 -20.11
C CYS A 426 7.53 -3.94 -20.40
N ASN A 427 8.05 -2.73 -20.59
CA ASN A 427 9.46 -2.42 -20.42
C ASN A 427 9.82 -2.39 -18.93
N GLY A 428 11.10 -2.59 -18.62
CA GLY A 428 11.60 -2.53 -17.25
C GLY A 428 11.33 -3.81 -16.47
N LEU A 429 12.39 -4.60 -16.25
CA LEU A 429 12.31 -5.88 -15.55
C LEU A 429 13.33 -5.99 -14.41
N PRO A 430 12.96 -6.63 -13.29
CA PRO A 430 13.95 -7.07 -12.31
C PRO A 430 14.77 -8.21 -12.91
N VAL A 431 16.09 -8.05 -13.05
CA VAL A 431 16.97 -9.15 -13.48
C VAL A 431 17.59 -9.88 -12.29
N VAL A 432 17.82 -9.16 -11.20
CA VAL A 432 18.28 -9.70 -9.92
C VAL A 432 17.58 -8.96 -8.78
N THR A 433 17.07 -9.70 -7.80
CA THR A 433 16.54 -9.15 -6.55
C THR A 433 17.38 -9.63 -5.39
N ILE A 434 17.84 -8.68 -4.57
CA ILE A 434 18.59 -8.89 -3.34
C ILE A 434 17.69 -8.51 -2.17
N SER A 435 17.53 -9.42 -1.22
CA SER A 435 16.78 -9.20 0.02
C SER A 435 17.66 -9.60 1.19
N ARG A 436 17.80 -8.70 2.17
CA ARG A 436 18.68 -8.87 3.35
C ARG A 436 20.11 -9.23 2.96
N GLY A 437 20.62 -8.63 1.88
CA GLY A 437 21.96 -8.88 1.33
C GLY A 437 22.18 -10.27 0.75
N LYS A 438 21.11 -10.96 0.34
CA LYS A 438 21.16 -12.26 -0.34
C LYS A 438 20.43 -12.17 -1.67
N VAL A 439 21.01 -12.73 -2.73
CA VAL A 439 20.32 -12.91 -4.01
C VAL A 439 19.17 -13.90 -3.80
N VAL A 440 17.94 -13.41 -3.97
CA VAL A 440 16.70 -14.19 -3.79
C VAL A 440 15.97 -14.43 -5.12
N TYR A 441 16.33 -13.68 -6.16
CA TYR A 441 15.89 -13.89 -7.53
C TYR A 441 17.01 -13.51 -8.48
N GLU A 442 17.27 -14.33 -9.49
CA GLU A 442 18.24 -14.06 -10.55
C GLU A 442 17.94 -14.97 -11.76
N ASN A 443 18.04 -14.44 -12.98
CA ASN A 443 17.87 -15.19 -14.23
C ASN A 443 16.55 -16.00 -14.30
N GLY A 444 15.45 -15.42 -13.81
CA GLY A 444 14.14 -16.10 -13.81
C GLY A 444 13.97 -17.17 -12.73
N GLN A 445 14.93 -17.32 -11.81
CA GLN A 445 14.89 -18.35 -10.77
C GLN A 445 14.81 -17.74 -9.37
N LEU A 446 14.00 -18.34 -8.51
CA LEU A 446 13.83 -17.98 -7.10
C LEU A 446 14.76 -18.79 -6.19
N PHE A 447 15.47 -18.10 -5.30
CA PHE A 447 16.39 -18.66 -4.30
C PHE A 447 15.93 -18.40 -2.86
N THR A 448 14.62 -18.24 -2.67
CA THR A 448 13.98 -17.96 -1.38
C THR A 448 13.79 -19.20 -0.51
N LYS A 449 13.71 -19.01 0.81
CA LYS A 449 13.30 -20.03 1.79
C LYS A 449 12.20 -19.47 2.69
N LEU A 450 11.35 -20.35 3.21
CA LEU A 450 10.35 -20.05 4.22
C LEU A 450 10.98 -19.33 5.42
N GLY A 451 10.38 -18.23 5.87
CA GLY A 451 10.79 -17.48 7.07
C GLY A 451 12.16 -16.79 6.95
N MET A 452 12.64 -16.56 5.72
CA MET A 452 13.88 -15.80 5.49
C MET A 452 13.70 -14.30 5.76
N GLY A 453 12.50 -13.79 5.51
CA GLY A 453 12.10 -12.43 5.83
C GLY A 453 12.03 -12.16 7.33
N ARG A 454 11.94 -10.89 7.70
CA ARG A 454 11.76 -10.46 9.09
C ARG A 454 10.63 -9.45 9.21
N TYR A 455 9.90 -9.53 10.32
CA TYR A 455 9.05 -8.44 10.75
C TYR A 455 9.89 -7.21 11.07
N ILE A 456 9.49 -6.06 10.53
CA ILE A 456 10.15 -4.78 10.75
C ILE A 456 9.26 -3.91 11.64
N PRO A 457 9.61 -3.73 12.94
CA PRO A 457 8.88 -2.83 13.81
C PRO A 457 9.14 -1.38 13.38
N ARG A 458 8.09 -0.55 13.44
CA ARG A 458 8.12 0.85 13.05
C ARG A 458 7.86 1.72 14.26
N LYS A 459 8.65 2.79 14.41
CA LYS A 459 8.45 3.77 15.48
C LYS A 459 7.28 4.70 15.14
N PRO A 460 6.52 5.18 16.14
CA PRO A 460 5.54 6.25 15.93
C PRO A 460 6.22 7.57 15.56
N PHE A 461 5.40 8.59 15.28
CA PHE A 461 5.81 9.96 14.99
C PHE A 461 6.81 10.04 13.84
N SER A 462 6.50 9.40 12.69
CA SER A 462 7.28 9.59 11.46
C SER A 462 7.48 11.09 11.21
N GLU A 463 8.72 11.55 11.14
CA GLU A 463 9.03 12.97 10.96
C GLU A 463 8.43 13.52 9.65
N PHE A 464 8.45 12.72 8.59
CA PHE A 464 7.85 13.05 7.30
C PHE A 464 6.35 13.36 7.42
N VAL A 465 5.67 12.68 8.33
CA VAL A 465 4.22 12.80 8.55
C VAL A 465 3.91 13.86 9.62
N TYR A 466 4.66 13.88 10.73
CA TYR A 466 4.32 14.62 11.95
C TYR A 466 4.98 15.98 12.10
N ASN A 467 6.06 16.31 11.38
CA ASN A 467 6.74 17.60 11.57
C ASN A 467 5.79 18.80 11.36
N ARG A 468 4.93 18.75 10.33
CA ARG A 468 3.91 19.78 10.10
C ARG A 468 2.77 19.74 11.13
N ILE A 469 2.36 18.55 11.57
CA ILE A 469 1.30 18.38 12.58
C ILE A 469 1.71 19.05 13.89
N ASN A 470 2.92 18.75 14.36
CA ASN A 470 3.49 19.29 15.60
C ASN A 470 3.63 20.81 15.55
N GLN A 471 4.03 21.36 14.39
CA GLN A 471 4.15 22.81 14.25
C GLN A 471 2.77 23.51 14.23
N ARG A 472 1.75 22.91 13.59
CA ARG A 472 0.38 23.47 13.56
C ARG A 472 -0.21 23.59 14.96
N GLU A 473 0.00 22.58 15.79
CA GLU A 473 -0.50 22.56 17.16
C GLU A 473 0.13 23.66 18.02
N LYS A 474 1.42 23.95 17.81
CA LYS A 474 2.10 25.06 18.50
C LYS A 474 1.55 26.44 18.15
N VAL A 475 1.20 26.68 16.88
CA VAL A 475 0.75 28.01 16.42
C VAL A 475 -0.76 28.22 16.45
N GLY A 476 -1.55 27.15 16.53
CA GLY A 476 -3.02 27.20 16.55
C GLY A 476 -3.65 27.57 17.90
N GLN A 477 -2.95 28.28 18.78
CA GLN A 477 -3.44 28.60 20.13
C GLN A 477 -4.57 29.65 20.11
N VAL A 478 -5.53 29.47 21.02
CA VAL A 478 -6.70 30.35 21.18
C VAL A 478 -6.29 31.64 21.87
N TRP A 479 -6.85 32.76 21.42
CA TRP A 479 -6.67 34.05 22.09
C TRP A 479 -7.52 34.12 23.36
N ALA A 480 -6.91 34.59 24.46
CA ALA A 480 -7.65 34.85 25.69
C ALA A 480 -8.64 36.00 25.45
N LEU A 481 -9.93 35.74 25.68
CA LEU A 481 -10.96 36.76 25.72
C LEU A 481 -11.30 37.06 27.18
N GLU A 482 -11.58 38.33 27.47
CA GLU A 482 -12.11 38.70 28.79
C GLU A 482 -13.46 37.98 29.01
N PRO A 483 -13.68 37.38 30.19
CA PRO A 483 -14.97 36.78 30.52
C PRO A 483 -16.09 37.82 30.38
N TYR A 484 -17.20 37.44 29.76
CA TYR A 484 -18.39 38.28 29.70
C TYR A 484 -18.91 38.56 31.12
N THR A 485 -19.00 39.83 31.48
CA THR A 485 -19.46 40.31 32.81
C THR A 485 -20.86 40.93 32.77
N GLY A 486 -21.51 40.97 31.60
CA GLY A 486 -22.84 41.55 31.45
C GLY A 486 -23.95 40.65 31.98
N GLU A 487 -25.18 41.17 31.92
CA GLU A 487 -26.37 40.45 32.38
C GLU A 487 -26.65 39.20 31.54
N ILE A 488 -27.16 38.16 32.20
CA ILE A 488 -27.62 36.91 31.58
C ILE A 488 -29.12 36.81 31.83
N ILE A 489 -29.91 36.60 30.77
CA ILE A 489 -31.36 36.41 30.88
C ILE A 489 -31.70 35.12 31.65
N SER A 490 -32.72 35.16 32.50
CA SER A 490 -33.25 33.96 33.15
C SER A 490 -34.12 33.16 32.16
N ILE A 491 -33.81 31.87 32.00
CA ILE A 491 -34.63 30.94 31.21
C ILE A 491 -35.33 30.00 32.19
N ALA A 492 -36.66 29.88 32.09
CA ALA A 492 -37.42 28.92 32.88
C ALA A 492 -36.91 27.48 32.60
N PRO A 493 -36.74 26.62 33.62
CA PRO A 493 -36.27 25.26 33.42
C PRO A 493 -37.23 24.52 32.48
N LYS A 494 -36.67 23.79 31.50
CA LYS A 494 -37.45 22.87 30.67
C LYS A 494 -38.16 21.89 31.60
N ARG A 495 -39.50 21.87 31.56
CA ARG A 495 -40.28 20.81 32.21
C ARG A 495 -39.81 19.47 31.64
N SER A 496 -39.30 18.62 32.53
CA SER A 496 -38.83 17.26 32.24
C SER A 496 -39.91 16.41 31.61
#